data_AF-A0AA38GXH6-F1
#
_entry.id   AF-A0AA38GXH6-F1
#
_cell.length_a   1.000
_cell.length_b   1.000
_cell.length_c   1.000
_cell.angle_alpha   90.00
_cell.angle_beta   90.00
_cell.angle_gamma   90.00
#
_symmetry.space_group_name_H-M   'P 1'
#
loop_
_entity.id
_entity.type
_entity.pdbx_description
1 polymer ?
#
loop_
_entity_poly.entity_id
_entity_poly.type
_entity_poly.pdbx_seq_one_letter_code
_entity_poly.pdbx_strand_id
1 'polypeptide(L)' 'YYRRFVWGYGRITTPLTTLLKKDAFHWIDVATKYFEQLKEPMCSTPVLATPNFSKTFTVECDASGSGLG' A
#
# COMPACT_ATOMS: atom_id res chain seq x y z
N TYR A 1 -5.70 4.01 -0.54
CA TYR A 1 -5.52 5.10 -1.51
C TYR A 1 -5.04 4.61 -2.87
N TYR A 2 -3.86 3.98 -2.97
CA TYR A 2 -3.24 3.56 -4.24
C TYR A 2 -3.72 2.23 -4.87
N ARG A 3 -4.63 1.49 -4.23
CA ARG A 3 -5.12 0.18 -4.68
C ARG A 3 -5.60 0.12 -6.15
N ARG A 4 -6.07 1.24 -6.70
CA ARG A 4 -6.61 1.33 -8.06
C ARG A 4 -5.54 1.18 -9.15
N PHE A 5 -4.28 1.40 -8.80
CA PHE A 5 -3.17 1.36 -9.74
C PHE A 5 -2.49 -0.03 -9.73
N VAL A 6 -2.64 -0.79 -8.65
CA VAL A 6 -2.05 -2.12 -8.53
C VAL A 6 -2.99 -3.17 -9.11
N TRP A 7 -2.58 -3.80 -10.21
CA TRP A 7 -3.34 -4.90 -10.80
C TRP A 7 -3.41 -6.09 -9.83
N GLY A 8 -4.61 -6.66 -9.66
CA GLY A 8 -4.81 -7.80 -8.78
C GLY A 8 -4.68 -7.50 -7.27
N TYR A 9 -4.67 -6.23 -6.86
CA TYR A 9 -4.49 -5.81 -5.46
C TYR A 9 -5.38 -6.57 -4.46
N GLY A 10 -6.67 -6.71 -4.78
CA GLY A 10 -7.62 -7.41 -3.92
C GLY A 10 -7.16 -8.85 -3.64
N ARG A 11 -6.71 -9.58 -4.66
CA ARG A 11 -6.28 -10.97 -4.53
C ARG A 11 -5.03 -11.13 -3.65
N ILE A 12 -4.08 -10.20 -3.77
CA ILE A 12 -2.83 -10.21 -2.97
C ILE A 12 -3.15 -9.86 -1.50
N THR A 13 -4.10 -8.95 -1.27
CA THR A 13 -4.44 -8.44 0.05
C THR A 13 -5.54 -9.20 0.79
N THR A 14 -6.30 -10.08 0.13
CA THR A 14 -7.30 -10.95 0.79
C THR A 14 -6.77 -11.67 2.05
N PRO A 15 -5.61 -12.36 2.01
CA PRO A 15 -5.08 -13.02 3.21
C PRO A 15 -4.73 -12.02 4.31
N LEU A 16 -4.17 -10.86 3.96
CA LEU A 16 -3.82 -9.81 4.93
C LEU A 16 -5.06 -9.15 5.56
N THR A 17 -6.08 -8.86 4.76
CA THR A 17 -7.36 -8.28 5.22
C THR A 17 -8.19 -9.26 6.05
N THR A 18 -8.02 -10.56 5.82
CA THR A 18 -8.64 -11.60 6.67
C THR A 18 -8.11 -11.55 8.10
N LEU A 19 -6.84 -11.22 8.30
CA LEU A 19 -6.23 -11.05 9.64
C LEU A 19 -6.78 -9.85 10.41
N LEU A 20 -7.43 -8.89 9.74
CA LEU A 20 -8.02 -7.71 10.36
C LEU A 20 -9.45 -7.96 10.86
N LYS A 21 -10.01 -9.15 10.62
CA LYS A 21 -11.32 -9.54 11.18
C LYS A 21 -11.20 -9.71 12.70
N LYS A 22 -12.32 -9.52 13.40
CA LYS A 22 -12.41 -9.69 14.85
C LYS A 22 -11.84 -11.06 15.25
N ASP A 23 -10.94 -11.05 16.23
CA ASP A 23 -10.28 -12.24 16.80
C ASP A 23 -9.53 -13.13 15.78
N ALA A 24 -9.19 -12.60 14.61
CA ALA A 24 -8.53 -13.34 13.52
C ALA A 24 -7.05 -12.99 13.32
N PHE A 25 -6.49 -12.09 14.15
CA PHE A 25 -5.13 -11.64 13.98
C PHE A 25 -4.14 -12.73 14.40
N HIS A 26 -3.50 -13.34 13.40
CA HIS A 26 -2.42 -14.29 13.59
C HIS A 26 -1.37 -14.08 12.50
N TRP A 27 -0.24 -13.45 12.87
CA TRP A 27 0.84 -13.19 11.93
C TRP A 27 1.78 -14.38 11.83
N ILE A 28 1.72 -15.08 10.71
CA ILE A 28 2.55 -16.24 10.38
C ILE A 28 3.29 -16.04 9.06
N ASP A 29 4.18 -16.95 8.71
CA ASP A 29 5.02 -16.86 7.50
C ASP A 29 4.22 -16.60 6.22
N VAL A 30 2.99 -17.14 6.13
CA VAL A 30 2.07 -16.88 5.02
C VAL A 30 1.71 -15.39 4.94
N ALA A 31 1.43 -14.73 6.07
CA ALA A 31 1.14 -13.30 6.13
C ALA A 31 2.36 -12.48 5.67
N THR A 32 3.55 -12.81 6.17
CA THR A 32 4.81 -12.17 5.73
C THR A 32 5.01 -12.32 4.22
N LYS A 33 4.80 -13.52 3.67
CA LYS A 33 4.91 -13.79 2.24
C LYS A 33 3.98 -12.90 1.42
N TYR A 34 2.70 -12.79 1.80
CA TYR A 34 1.76 -11.92 1.08
C TYR A 34 2.05 -10.43 1.27
N PHE A 35 2.60 -10.04 2.42
CA PHE A 35 3.02 -8.66 2.67
C PHE A 35 4.21 -8.27 1.80
N GLU A 36 5.23 -9.11 1.70
CA GLU A 36 6.37 -8.87 0.79
C GLU A 36 5.93 -8.87 -0.67
N GLN A 37 5.04 -9.78 -1.07
CA GLN A 37 4.45 -9.78 -2.41
C GLN A 37 3.63 -8.52 -2.73
N LEU A 38 3.10 -7.84 -1.71
CA LEU A 38 2.37 -6.59 -1.89
C LEU A 38 3.30 -5.39 -2.09
N LYS A 39 4.48 -5.37 -1.48
CA LYS A 39 5.43 -4.25 -1.58
C LYS A 39 5.86 -4.02 -3.03
N GLU A 40 6.21 -5.09 -3.73
CA GLU A 40 6.75 -5.02 -5.08
C GLU A 40 5.83 -4.27 -6.07
N PRO A 41 4.54 -4.65 -6.24
CA PRO A 41 3.65 -3.88 -7.09
C PRO A 41 3.35 -2.49 -6.53
N MET A 42 3.36 -2.27 -5.21
CA MET A 42 3.16 -0.93 -4.63
C MET A 42 4.30 0.04 -4.98
N CYS A 43 5.53 -0.45 -5.16
CA CYS A 43 6.69 0.35 -5.53
C CYS A 43 6.91 0.48 -7.05
N SER A 44 6.46 -0.51 -7.84
CA SER A 44 6.72 -0.58 -9.29
C SER A 44 5.56 -0.07 -10.16
N THR A 45 4.35 0.03 -9.61
CA THR A 45 3.19 0.55 -10.34
C THR A 45 3.40 2.01 -10.73
N PRO A 46 2.96 2.47 -11.92
CA PRO A 46 3.13 3.84 -12.42
C PRO A 46 2.29 4.90 -11.68
N VAL A 47 2.23 4.83 -10.35
CA VAL A 47 1.82 5.94 -9.49
C VAL A 47 2.79 7.12 -9.67
N LEU A 48 4.06 6.83 -9.97
CA LEU A 48 5.09 7.80 -10.33
C LEU A 48 5.09 8.02 -11.86
N ALA A 49 4.08 8.73 -12.36
CA ALA A 49 4.13 9.28 -13.72
C ALA A 49 5.25 10.33 -13.81
N THR A 50 5.83 10.52 -15.00
CA THR A 50 6.75 11.64 -15.22
C THR A 50 6.02 12.96 -14.91
N PRO A 51 6.60 13.82 -14.06
CA PRO A 51 5.93 15.04 -13.62
C PRO A 51 5.71 15.96 -14.83
N ASN A 52 4.46 16.35 -15.05
CA ASN A 52 4.12 17.38 -16.01
C ASN A 52 4.08 18.72 -15.29
N PHE A 53 5.14 19.50 -15.43
CA PHE A 53 5.32 20.79 -14.76
C PHE A 53 4.32 21.88 -15.19
N SER A 54 3.56 21.66 -16.26
CA SER A 54 2.46 22.54 -16.64
C SER A 54 1.19 22.32 -15.80
N LYS A 55 1.18 21.33 -14.91
CA LYS A 55 0.06 21.04 -13.99
C LYS A 55 0.42 21.42 -12.56
N THR A 56 -0.59 21.81 -11.79
CA THR A 56 -0.44 22.04 -10.35
C THR A 56 -0.23 20.72 -9.62
N PHE A 57 0.73 20.71 -8.70
CA PHE A 57 0.97 19.59 -7.79
C PHE A 57 0.26 19.86 -6.45
N THR A 58 -0.27 18.81 -5.83
CA THR A 58 -0.78 18.85 -4.46
C THR A 58 0.13 17.98 -3.61
N VAL A 59 0.59 18.53 -2.48
CA VAL A 59 1.39 17.80 -1.50
C VAL A 59 0.51 17.58 -0.27
N GLU A 60 0.34 16.32 0.11
CA GLU A 60 -0.32 15.94 1.36
C GLU A 60 0.80 15.61 2.36
N CYS A 61 0.76 16.23 3.54
CA CYS A 61 1.71 15.98 4.62
C CYS A 61 0.94 15.70 5.92
N ASP A 62 1.45 14.77 6.71
CA ASP A 62 0.97 14.45 8.05
C ASP A 62 2.13 14.46 9.05
N ALA A 63 1.85 14.82 10.29
CA ALA A 63 2.85 14.95 11.34
C ALA A 63 2.37 14.32 12.65
N SER A 64 3.28 13.62 13.30
CA SER A 64 3.10 13.02 14.63
C SER A 64 4.17 13.56 15.58
N GLY A 65 4.01 13.31 16.89
CA GLY A 65 4.97 13.75 17.90
C GLY A 65 6.41 13.21 17.72
N SER A 66 6.61 12.22 16.85
CA SER A 66 7.91 11.59 16.59
C SER A 66 8.36 11.63 15.12
N GLY A 67 7.56 12.18 14.20
CA GLY A 67 7.93 12.16 12.78
C GLY A 67 6.93 12.84 11.85
N LEU A 68 7.40 13.15 10.64
CA LEU A 68 6.67 13.79 9.54
C LEU A 68 6.68 12.87 8.31
N GLY A 69 5.60 12.90 7.53
CA GLY A 69 5.43 12.10 6.30
C GLY A 69 4.54 12.78 5.28
#